data_AF-A0A0F9BIB8-F1
#
_entry.id   AF-A0A0F9BIB8-F1
#
_cell.length_a   1.000
_cell.length_b   1.000
_cell.length_c   1.000
_cell.angle_alpha   90.00
_cell.angle_beta   90.00
_cell.angle_gamma   90.00
#
_symmetry.space_group_name_H-M   'P 1'
#
loop_
_entity.id
_entity.type
_entity.pdbx_description
1 polymer ?
#
loop_
_entity_poly.entity_id
_entity_poly.type
_entity_poly.pdbx_seq_one_letter_code
_entity_poly.pdbx_strand_id
1 'polypeptide(L)'
;MLNYSILPDILQDGMKRYIEDGIPTGDFLRCCLANDFVGALGVASTRSYEYLHAVGMFLWNELPGRGYPDCPWGSYEAVERHIERMQGARVAQKKEGNDGGNRL
;
A
#
# COMPACT_ATOMS: atom_id res chain seq x y z
N MET A 1 -2.60 -4.89 14.20
CA MET A 1 -1.81 -5.71 13.27
C MET A 1 -2.74 -6.05 12.13
N LEU A 2 -2.35 -5.78 10.88
CA LEU A 2 -3.22 -5.97 9.71
C LEU A 2 -3.27 -7.45 9.32
N ASN A 3 -4.45 -7.93 8.95
CA ASN A 3 -4.64 -9.31 8.51
C ASN A 3 -4.43 -9.46 6.99
N TYR A 4 -3.17 -9.66 6.60
CA TYR A 4 -2.82 -9.89 5.19
C TYR A 4 -3.36 -11.20 4.62
N SER A 5 -3.77 -12.18 5.43
CA SER A 5 -4.24 -13.48 4.93
C SER A 5 -5.60 -13.39 4.21
N ILE A 6 -6.28 -12.24 4.26
CA ILE A 6 -7.48 -11.95 3.46
C ILE A 6 -7.12 -11.86 1.97
N LEU A 7 -5.88 -11.46 1.66
CA LEU A 7 -5.38 -11.34 0.30
C LEU A 7 -4.82 -12.67 -0.20
N PRO A 8 -4.93 -12.95 -1.51
CA PRO A 8 -4.18 -14.00 -2.17
C PRO A 8 -2.68 -13.85 -1.92
N ASP A 9 -1.97 -14.96 -1.69
CA ASP A 9 -0.54 -14.97 -1.32
C ASP A 9 0.35 -14.10 -2.21
N ILE A 10 0.08 -14.10 -3.51
CA ILE A 10 0.83 -13.32 -4.50
C ILE A 10 0.71 -11.80 -4.32
N LEU A 11 -0.35 -11.32 -3.67
CA LEU A 11 -0.60 -9.90 -3.42
C LEU A 11 -0.15 -9.46 -2.02
N GLN A 12 0.03 -10.40 -1.08
CA GLN A 12 0.33 -10.08 0.33
C GLN A 12 1.62 -9.27 0.47
N ASP A 13 2.72 -9.74 -0.14
CA ASP A 13 4.03 -9.08 -0.03
C ASP A 13 4.03 -7.71 -0.73
N GLY A 14 3.30 -7.56 -1.84
CA GLY A 14 3.11 -6.27 -2.50
C GLY A 14 2.34 -5.28 -1.62
N MET A 15 1.22 -5.71 -1.06
CA MET A 15 0.39 -4.89 -0.18
C MET A 15 1.13 -4.53 1.12
N LYS A 16 1.87 -5.47 1.71
CA LYS A 16 2.62 -5.25 2.93
C LYS A 16 3.69 -4.18 2.75
N ARG A 17 4.54 -4.31 1.73
CA ARG A 17 5.58 -3.32 1.40
C ARG A 17 4.99 -1.94 1.08
N TYR A 18 3.83 -1.89 0.45
CA TYR A 18 3.12 -0.64 0.22
C TYR A 18 2.70 0.03 1.52
N ILE A 19 2.03 -0.71 2.40
CA ILE A 19 1.49 -0.16 3.65
C ILE A 19 2.61 0.19 4.64
N GLU A 20 3.55 -0.72 4.83
CA GLU A 20 4.57 -0.63 5.89
C GLU A 20 5.80 0.17 5.45
N ASP A 21 6.19 0.10 4.18
CA ASP A 21 7.45 0.71 3.70
C ASP A 21 7.24 1.85 2.69
N GLY A 22 6.00 2.08 2.24
CA GLY A 22 5.72 3.05 1.17
C GLY A 22 6.37 2.67 -0.16
N ILE A 23 6.54 1.37 -0.42
CA ILE A 23 7.08 0.90 -1.71
C ILE A 23 5.92 0.87 -2.72
N PRO A 24 6.04 1.53 -3.89
CA PRO A 24 5.00 1.50 -4.91
C PRO A 24 4.64 0.07 -5.35
N THR A 25 3.36 -0.19 -5.57
CA THR A 25 2.87 -1.46 -6.11
C THR A 25 2.86 -1.45 -7.65
N GLY A 26 2.67 -2.61 -8.26
CA GLY A 26 2.32 -2.69 -9.68
C GLY A 26 0.93 -2.11 -9.99
N ASP A 27 0.65 -1.92 -11.28
CA ASP A 27 -0.51 -1.17 -11.77
C ASP A 27 -1.86 -1.69 -11.26
N PHE A 28 -2.05 -3.02 -11.21
CA PHE A 28 -3.29 -3.62 -10.72
C PHE A 28 -3.63 -3.19 -9.28
N LEU A 29 -2.69 -3.36 -8.35
CA LEU A 29 -2.89 -2.95 -6.96
C LEU A 29 -2.97 -1.44 -6.84
N ARG A 30 -2.21 -0.69 -7.64
CA ARG A 30 -2.25 0.77 -7.64
C ARG A 30 -3.63 1.29 -8.04
N CYS A 31 -4.25 0.74 -9.09
CA CYS A 31 -5.62 1.09 -9.48
C CYS A 31 -6.64 0.65 -8.41
N CYS A 32 -6.50 -0.54 -7.82
CA CYS A 32 -7.38 -0.97 -6.73
C CYS A 32 -7.31 -0.03 -5.53
N LEU A 33 -6.09 0.32 -5.10
CA LEU A 33 -5.84 1.25 -4.01
C LEU A 33 -6.38 2.65 -4.33
N ALA A 34 -6.26 3.11 -5.58
CA ALA A 34 -6.81 4.39 -6.02
C ALA A 34 -8.35 4.38 -6.19
N ASN A 35 -9.01 3.25 -5.92
CA ASN A 35 -10.43 3.04 -6.19
C ASN A 35 -10.82 3.34 -7.65
N ASP A 36 -9.91 3.01 -8.57
CA ASP A 36 -10.11 3.08 -10.01
C ASP A 36 -10.47 1.69 -10.53
N PHE A 37 -11.77 1.38 -10.46
CA PHE A 37 -12.29 0.08 -10.87
C PHE A 37 -12.04 -0.20 -12.36
N VAL A 38 -12.19 0.81 -13.22
CA VAL A 38 -12.00 0.65 -14.67
C VAL A 38 -10.52 0.45 -14.99
N GLY A 39 -9.63 1.22 -14.38
CA GLY A 39 -8.19 1.03 -14.50
C GLY A 39 -7.75 -0.35 -14.02
N ALA A 40 -8.26 -0.80 -12.86
CA ALA A 40 -7.95 -2.13 -12.32
C ALA A 40 -8.38 -3.25 -13.26
N LEU A 41 -9.56 -3.14 -13.89
CA LEU A 41 -10.02 -4.08 -14.91
C LEU A 41 -9.18 -4.04 -16.19
N GLY A 42 -8.73 -2.86 -16.61
CA GLY A 42 -7.92 -2.69 -17.82
C GLY A 42 -6.53 -3.32 -17.72
N VAL A 43 -5.97 -3.41 -16.51
CA VAL A 43 -4.64 -3.99 -16.26
C VAL A 43 -4.69 -5.39 -15.64
N ALA A 44 -5.87 -5.86 -15.23
CA ALA A 44 -6.02 -7.17 -14.63
C ALA A 44 -5.69 -8.28 -15.63
N SER A 45 -4.81 -9.19 -15.23
CA SER A 45 -4.74 -10.52 -15.87
C SER A 45 -6.00 -11.33 -15.53
N THR A 46 -6.26 -12.43 -16.27
CA THR A 46 -7.38 -13.35 -15.98
C THR A 46 -7.41 -13.78 -14.51
N ARG A 47 -6.25 -14.02 -13.91
CA ARG A 47 -6.11 -14.42 -12.50
C ARG A 47 -6.28 -13.25 -11.54
N SER A 48 -5.86 -12.04 -11.92
CA SER A 48 -5.99 -10.84 -11.10
C SER A 48 -7.44 -10.38 -10.95
N TYR A 49 -8.28 -10.67 -11.94
CA TYR A 49 -9.72 -10.36 -11.90
C TYR A 49 -10.41 -11.03 -10.70
N GLU A 50 -10.08 -12.28 -10.43
CA GLU A 50 -10.63 -13.06 -9.31
C GLU A 50 -10.27 -12.46 -7.94
N TYR A 51 -9.23 -11.61 -7.89
CA TYR A 51 -8.72 -11.04 -6.64
C TYR A 51 -9.36 -9.69 -6.27
N LEU A 52 -10.11 -9.06 -7.18
CA LEU A 52 -10.72 -7.74 -6.93
C LEU A 52 -11.56 -7.72 -5.65
N HIS A 53 -12.37 -8.76 -5.44
CA HIS A 53 -13.20 -8.87 -4.24
C HIS A 53 -12.36 -8.98 -2.96
N ALA A 54 -11.31 -9.81 -2.97
CA ALA A 54 -10.42 -9.98 -1.82
C ALA A 54 -9.67 -8.68 -1.49
N VAL A 55 -9.21 -7.95 -2.52
CA VAL A 55 -8.58 -6.64 -2.35
C VAL A 55 -9.59 -5.66 -1.75
N GLY A 56 -10.80 -5.55 -2.31
CA GLY A 56 -11.85 -4.67 -1.76
C GLY A 56 -12.18 -4.97 -0.29
N MET A 57 -12.31 -6.25 0.06
CA MET A 57 -12.55 -6.69 1.44
C MET A 57 -11.41 -6.33 2.38
N PHE A 58 -10.16 -6.49 1.95
CA PHE A 58 -9.00 -6.09 2.75
C PHE A 58 -8.98 -4.57 2.97
N LEU A 59 -9.18 -3.76 1.91
CA LEU A 59 -9.20 -2.31 2.01
C LEU A 59 -10.31 -1.82 2.97
N TRP A 60 -11.49 -2.43 2.90
CA TRP A 60 -12.63 -2.05 3.73
C TRP A 60 -12.47 -2.44 5.20
N ASN A 61 -11.94 -3.63 5.49
CA ASN A 61 -11.89 -4.16 6.85
C ASN A 61 -10.59 -3.82 7.59
N GLU A 62 -9.47 -3.71 6.89
CA GLU A 62 -8.14 -3.62 7.52
C GLU A 62 -7.58 -2.20 7.49
N LEU A 63 -7.98 -1.37 6.53
CA LEU A 63 -7.41 -0.03 6.35
C LEU A 63 -8.38 1.08 6.79
N PRO A 64 -7.85 2.21 7.30
CA PRO A 64 -8.69 3.36 7.62
C PRO A 64 -9.41 3.85 6.36
N GLY A 65 -10.69 4.20 6.48
CA GLY A 65 -11.51 4.65 5.35
C GLY A 65 -11.16 6.05 4.86
N ARG A 66 -11.80 6.49 3.77
CA ARG A 66 -11.56 7.79 3.11
C ARG A 66 -11.68 9.04 4.00
N GLY A 67 -12.33 8.95 5.16
CA GLY A 67 -12.48 10.06 6.11
C GLY A 67 -11.24 10.31 6.99
N TYR A 68 -10.26 9.42 6.98
CA TYR A 68 -9.06 9.54 7.82
C TYR A 68 -7.94 10.29 7.08
N PRO A 69 -7.23 11.23 7.75
CA PRO A 69 -6.17 12.04 7.13
C PRO A 69 -4.98 11.21 6.63
N ASP A 70 -4.74 10.08 7.27
CA ASP A 70 -3.71 9.09 6.99
C ASP A 70 -4.22 7.89 6.17
N CYS A 71 -5.40 8.02 5.54
CA CYS A 71 -5.94 6.98 4.68
C CYS A 71 -4.97 6.64 3.53
N PRO A 72 -4.53 5.37 3.40
CA PRO A 72 -3.58 4.93 2.38
C PRO A 72 -4.27 4.50 1.08
N TRP A 73 -5.56 4.79 0.87
CA TRP A 73 -6.29 4.34 -0.31
C TRP A 73 -7.50 5.24 -0.61
N GLY A 74 -8.20 4.96 -1.70
CA GLY A 74 -9.41 5.67 -2.14
C GLY A 74 -9.19 6.68 -3.27
N SER A 75 -7.96 7.16 -3.48
CA SER A 75 -7.63 7.97 -4.66
C SER A 75 -6.15 7.86 -4.98
N TYR A 76 -5.74 8.24 -6.19
CA TYR A 76 -4.32 8.28 -6.54
C TYR A 76 -3.56 9.22 -5.58
N GLU A 77 -4.12 10.37 -5.22
CA GLU A 77 -3.51 11.32 -4.29
C GLU A 77 -3.34 10.74 -2.88
N ALA A 78 -4.29 9.90 -2.42
CA ALA A 78 -4.16 9.19 -1.15
C ALA A 78 -3.02 8.17 -1.18
N VAL A 79 -2.87 7.46 -2.30
CA VAL A 79 -1.80 6.48 -2.51
C VAL A 79 -0.44 7.17 -2.53
N GLU A 80 -0.27 8.23 -3.30
CA GLU A 80 1.01 8.96 -3.39
C GLU A 80 1.38 9.61 -2.04
N ARG A 81 0.42 10.25 -1.35
CA ARG A 81 0.66 10.82 -0.01
C ARG A 81 1.15 9.77 0.98
N HIS A 82 0.59 8.56 0.94
CA HIS A 82 1.03 7.47 1.81
C HIS A 82 2.45 7.02 1.49
N ILE A 83 2.78 6.84 0.21
CA ILE A 83 4.13 6.50 -0.27
C ILE A 83 5.15 7.53 0.24
N GLU A 84 4.88 8.81 0.01
CA GLU A 84 5.75 9.92 0.43
C GLU A 84 5.97 9.94 1.94
N ARG A 85 4.90 9.78 2.72
CA ARG A 85 4.94 9.76 4.19
C ARG A 85 5.83 8.64 4.72
N MET A 86 5.66 7.42 4.21
CA MET A 86 6.40 6.25 4.68
C MET A 86 7.87 6.31 4.25
N GLN A 87 8.15 6.78 3.03
CA GLN A 87 9.52 6.99 2.57
C GLN A 87 10.24 8.07 3.39
N GLY A 88 9.55 9.19 3.70
CA GLY A 88 10.08 10.23 4.57
C GLY A 88 10.42 9.73 5.97
N ALA A 89 9.52 8.96 6.58
CA ALA A 89 9.76 8.31 7.87
C ALA A 89 10.97 7.36 7.83
N ARG A 90 11.13 6.59 6.75
CA ARG A 90 12.25 5.66 6.58
C ARG A 90 13.60 6.38 6.43
N VAL A 91 13.63 7.50 5.71
CA VAL A 91 14.85 8.33 5.58
C VAL A 91 15.25 8.93 6.92
N ALA A 92 14.28 9.38 7.74
CA ALA A 92 14.56 9.90 9.09
C ALA A 92 15.20 8.82 9.99
N GLN A 93 14.61 7.61 10.02
CA GLN A 93 15.15 6.48 10.80
C GLN A 93 16.58 6.09 10.38
N LYS A 94 16.89 6.16 9.08
CA LYS A 94 18.23 5.86 8.57
C LYS A 94 19.28 6.90 8.99
N LYS A 95 18.90 8.16 9.17
CA LYS A 95 19.80 9.22 9.66
C LYS A 95 20.12 9.04 11.13
N GLU A 96 19.10 8.78 11.95
CA GLU A 96 19.25 8.55 13.40
C GLU A 96 20.14 7.33 13.70
N GLY A 97 20.08 6.28 12.88
CA GLY A 97 20.95 5.11 13.02
C GLY A 97 22.40 5.32 12.58
N ASN A 98 22.70 6.35 11.78
CA ASN A 98 24.04 6.59 11.24
C ASN A 98 24.86 7.59 12.07
N ASP A 99 24.18 8.50 12.79
CA ASP A 99 24.84 9.50 13.67
C ASP A 99 25.37 8.91 15.00
N GLY A 100 25.03 7.65 15.31
CA GLY A 100 25.56 6.91 16.45
C GLY A 100 26.92 6.21 16.22
N GLY A 101 27.45 6.23 15.00
CA GLY A 101 28.60 5.41 14.59
C GLY A 101 29.98 6.07 14.60
N ASN A 102 30.11 7.36 14.89
CA ASN A 102 31.39 8.06 14.86
C ASN A 102 31.69 8.83 16.16
N ARG A 103 31.85 8.07 17.25
CA ARG A 103 32.60 8.50 18.43
C ARG A 103 33.46 7.32 18.85
N LEU A 104 34.73 7.36 18.46
CA LEU A 104 35.94 7.00 19.22
C LEU A 104 37.15 6.98 18.26
#